data_AF-I4YPW2-F1
#
_entry.id   AF-I4YPW2-F1
#
_cell.length_a   1.000
_cell.length_b   1.000
_cell.length_c   1.000
_cell.angle_alpha   90.00
_cell.angle_beta   90.00
_cell.angle_gamma   90.00
#
_symmetry.space_group_name_H-M   'P 1'
#
loop_
_entity.id
_entity.type
_entity.pdbx_description
1 polymer ?
#
loop_
_entity_poly.entity_id
_entity_poly.type
_entity_poly.pdbx_seq_one_letter_code
_entity_poly.pdbx_strand_id
1 'polypeptide(L)' 'MAKRPKSEKRWNVYLSALTGAIVAVLIAPLVHLLHDHSDLTPDEALWSHFLPRMFAFMVGGAILFGGVAAIRNRLRRRS' A
#
# COMPACT_ATOMS: atom_id res chain seq x y z
N MET A 1 -10.73 6.50 43.38
CA MET A 1 -10.61 6.89 41.96
C MET A 1 -10.17 5.68 41.15
N ALA A 2 -11.09 5.00 40.47
CA ALA A 2 -10.74 3.89 39.58
C ALA A 2 -10.09 4.44 38.31
N LYS A 3 -8.83 4.07 38.04
CA LYS A 3 -8.15 4.40 36.78
C LYS A 3 -8.94 3.74 35.64
N ARG A 4 -9.54 4.54 34.76
CA ARG A 4 -10.18 4.02 33.54
C ARG A 4 -9.13 3.22 32.76
N PRO A 5 -9.40 1.98 32.33
CA PRO A 5 -8.48 1.26 31.48
C PRO A 5 -8.26 2.10 30.22
N LYS A 6 -7.00 2.46 29.93
CA LYS A 6 -6.64 3.06 28.64
C LYS A 6 -7.09 2.08 27.57
N SER A 7 -8.15 2.38 26.81
CA SER A 7 -8.47 1.59 25.64
C SER A 7 -7.28 1.73 24.70
N GLU A 8 -6.55 0.63 24.49
CA GLU A 8 -5.43 0.67 23.58
C GLU A 8 -5.95 0.95 22.17
N LYS A 9 -5.58 2.11 21.61
CA LYS A 9 -5.98 2.53 20.27
C LYS A 9 -5.36 1.57 19.25
N ARG A 10 -6.18 0.63 18.75
CA ARG A 10 -5.79 -0.30 17.68
C ARG A 10 -5.67 0.44 16.35
N TRP A 11 -4.69 0.05 15.55
CA TRP A 11 -4.55 0.55 14.19
C TRP A 11 -5.65 -0.04 13.32
N ASN A 12 -6.27 0.79 12.48
CA ASN A 12 -7.27 0.31 11.52
C ASN A 12 -6.56 -0.29 10.30
N VAL A 13 -6.48 -1.61 10.26
CA VAL A 13 -5.78 -2.37 9.21
C VAL A 13 -6.33 -2.07 7.82
N TYR A 14 -7.66 -1.99 7.68
CA TYR A 14 -8.29 -1.70 6.39
C TYR A 14 -7.97 -0.30 5.90
N LEU A 15 -8.03 0.70 6.80
CA LEU A 15 -7.65 2.06 6.44
C LEU A 15 -6.17 2.15 6.08
N SER A 16 -5.29 1.48 6.83
CA SER A 16 -3.86 1.43 6.49
C SER A 16 -3.60 0.77 5.14
N ALA A 17 -4.26 -0.36 4.84
CA ALA A 17 -4.14 -1.02 3.54
C ALA A 17 -4.64 -0.11 2.40
N LEU A 18 -5.78 0.57 2.59
CA LEU A 18 -6.29 1.52 1.61
C LEU A 18 -5.32 2.69 1.38
N THR A 19 -4.75 3.26 2.45
CA THR A 19 -3.72 4.30 2.34
C THR A 19 -2.50 3.78 1.56
N GLY A 20 -2.03 2.57 1.86
CA GLY A 20 -0.91 1.95 1.15
C GLY A 20 -1.20 1.75 -0.34
N ALA A 21 -2.40 1.30 -0.69
CA ALA A 21 -2.84 1.17 -2.08
C ALA A 21 -2.82 2.52 -2.82
N ILE A 22 -3.41 3.56 -2.24
CA ILE A 22 -3.48 4.90 -2.84
C ILE A 22 -2.07 5.45 -3.06
N VAL A 23 -1.20 5.39 -2.04
CA VAL A 23 0.17 5.88 -2.13
C VAL A 23 0.94 5.14 -3.23
N ALA A 24 0.81 3.81 -3.30
CA ALA A 24 1.52 3.02 -4.31
C ALA A 24 1.03 3.28 -5.74
N VAL A 25 -0.27 3.51 -5.94
CA VAL A 25 -0.83 3.94 -7.24
C VAL A 25 -0.27 5.29 -7.67
N LEU A 26 -0.08 6.24 -6.74
CA LEU A 26 0.52 7.54 -7.05
C LEU A 26 2.01 7.45 -7.40
N ILE A 27 2.73 6.47 -6.84
CA ILE A 27 4.16 6.25 -7.11
C ILE A 27 4.37 5.52 -8.45
N ALA A 28 3.45 4.64 -8.85
CA ALA A 28 3.59 3.84 -10.07
C ALA A 28 3.84 4.68 -11.36
N PRO A 29 3.15 5.80 -11.61
CA PRO A 29 3.48 6.72 -12.71
C PRO A 29 4.91 7.25 -12.66
N LEU A 30 5.39 7.62 -11.47
CA LEU A 30 6.75 8.14 -11.29
C LEU A 30 7.80 7.10 -11.70
N VAL A 31 7.60 5.85 -11.26
CA VAL A 31 8.48 4.71 -11.61
C VAL A 31 8.37 4.36 -13.09
N HIS A 32 7.17 4.50 -13.67
CA HIS A 32 6.95 4.25 -15.09
C HIS A 32 7.64 5.28 -15.98
N LEU A 33 7.58 6.57 -15.62
CA LEU A 33 8.24 7.67 -16.34
C LEU A 33 9.78 7.59 -16.30
N LEU A 34 10.33 6.97 -15.25
CA LEU A 34 11.77 6.74 -15.10
C LEU A 34 12.26 5.52 -15.90
N HIS A 35 11.35 4.72 -16.45
CA HIS A 35 11.69 3.55 -17.25
C HIS A 35 11.63 3.94 -18.72
N ASP A 36 12.68 3.61 -19.46
CA ASP A 36 12.71 3.80 -20.92
C ASP A 36 11.74 2.81 -21.57
N HIS A 37 10.89 3.30 -22.47
CA HIS A 37 9.93 2.52 -23.28
C HIS A 37 10.06 2.86 -24.77
N SER A 38 11.26 3.29 -25.20
CA SER A 38 11.54 3.69 -26.59
C SER A 38 11.19 2.62 -27.64
N ASP A 39 11.01 1.36 -27.22
CA ASP A 39 10.71 0.23 -28.10
C ASP A 39 9.22 -0.06 -28.27
N LEU A 40 8.32 0.60 -27.52
CA LEU A 40 6.90 0.28 -27.45
C LEU A 40 6.01 1.39 -28.00
N THR A 41 4.90 1.02 -28.62
CA THR A 41 3.85 1.99 -28.94
C THR A 41 3.16 2.49 -27.66
N PRO A 42 2.61 3.72 -27.63
CA PRO A 42 1.98 4.26 -26.43
C PRO A 42 0.86 3.38 -25.85
N ASP A 43 0.08 2.74 -26.71
CA ASP A 43 -1.01 1.85 -26.28
C ASP A 43 -0.48 0.55 -25.66
N GLU A 44 0.56 -0.05 -26.22
CA GLU A 44 1.21 -1.24 -25.65
C GLU A 44 1.92 -0.93 -24.33
N ALA A 45 2.60 0.21 -24.24
CA ALA A 45 3.24 0.67 -23.01
C ALA A 45 2.20 0.87 -21.88
N LEU A 46 1.01 1.37 -22.23
CA LEU A 46 -0.08 1.58 -21.28
C LEU A 46 -0.72 0.25 -20.83
N TRP A 47 -1.24 -0.54 -21.78
CA TRP A 47 -2.05 -1.72 -21.47
C TRP A 47 -1.22 -2.92 -21.00
N SER A 48 -0.06 -3.16 -21.62
CA SER A 48 0.74 -4.37 -21.36
C SER A 48 1.76 -4.16 -20.25
N HIS A 49 2.22 -2.92 -20.03
CA HIS A 49 3.27 -2.63 -19.05
C HIS A 49 2.79 -1.79 -17.87
N PHE A 50 2.14 -0.66 -18.13
CA PHE A 50 1.79 0.28 -17.05
C PHE A 50 0.69 -0.25 -16.14
N LEU A 51 -0.46 -0.67 -16.70
CA LEU A 51 -1.60 -1.13 -15.91
C LEU A 51 -1.27 -2.32 -15.00
N PRO A 52 -0.65 -3.41 -15.48
CA PRO A 52 -0.28 -4.55 -14.63
C PRO A 52 0.70 -4.14 -13.52
N ARG A 53 1.66 -3.27 -13.84
CA ARG A 53 2.64 -2.77 -12.86
C ARG A 53 1.95 -1.90 -11.81
N MET A 54 1.08 -0.99 -12.21
CA MET A 54 0.29 -0.16 -11.31
C MET A 54 -0.56 -1.02 -10.36
N PHE A 55 -1.20 -2.07 -10.88
CA PHE A 55 -1.96 -3.02 -10.06
C PHE A 55 -1.06 -3.75 -9.06
N ALA A 56 0.12 -4.22 -9.49
CA ALA A 56 1.09 -4.86 -8.61
C ALA A 56 1.56 -3.93 -7.48
N PHE A 57 1.82 -2.66 -7.80
CA PHE A 57 2.15 -1.63 -6.81
C PHE A 57 1.00 -1.41 -5.82
N MET A 58 -0.23 -1.28 -6.31
CA MET A 58 -1.42 -1.11 -5.47
C MET A 58 -1.55 -2.26 -4.45
N VAL A 59 -1.46 -3.51 -4.92
CA VAL A 59 -1.55 -4.70 -4.06
C VAL A 59 -0.37 -4.75 -3.08
N GLY A 60 0.85 -4.47 -3.54
CA GLY A 60 2.04 -4.43 -2.70
C GLY A 60 1.96 -3.39 -1.59
N GLY A 61 1.51 -2.18 -1.91
CA GLY A 61 1.30 -1.09 -0.95
C GLY A 61 0.24 -1.44 0.09
N ALA A 62 -0.88 -2.05 -0.34
CA ALA A 62 -1.94 -2.50 0.55
C ALA A 62 -1.45 -3.55 1.55
N ILE A 63 -0.73 -4.56 1.05
CA ILE A 63 -0.15 -5.63 1.87
C ILE A 63 0.87 -5.06 2.86
N LEU A 64 1.74 -4.17 2.41
CA LEU A 64 2.78 -3.59 3.26
C LEU A 64 2.18 -2.81 4.42
N PHE A 65 1.30 -1.83 4.14
CA PHE A 65 0.74 -0.98 5.18
C PHE A 65 -0.28 -1.72 6.06
N GLY A 66 -1.14 -2.54 5.45
CA GLY A 66 -2.08 -3.40 6.18
C GLY A 66 -1.35 -4.41 7.06
N GLY A 67 -0.29 -5.03 6.53
CA GLY A 67 0.57 -5.97 7.25
C GLY A 67 1.26 -5.34 8.44
N VAL A 68 1.86 -4.14 8.28
CA VAL A 68 2.47 -3.39 9.39
C VAL A 68 1.44 -3.08 10.48
N ALA A 69 0.25 -2.61 10.11
CA ALA A 69 -0.83 -2.36 11.06
C ALA A 69 -1.26 -3.65 11.80
N ALA A 70 -1.39 -4.77 11.08
CA ALA A 70 -1.76 -6.06 11.64
C ALA A 70 -0.69 -6.60 12.60
N ILE A 71 0.59 -6.55 12.21
CA ILE A 71 1.73 -6.97 13.04
C ILE A 71 1.79 -6.12 14.31
N ARG A 72 1.70 -4.79 14.20
CA ARG A 72 1.71 -3.89 15.36
C ARG A 72 0.56 -4.19 16.31
N ASN A 73 -0.64 -4.41 15.78
CA ASN A 73 -1.81 -4.80 16.58
C ASN A 73 -1.60 -6.15 17.29
N ARG A 74 -0.93 -7.11 16.63
CA ARG A 74 -0.61 -8.42 17.22
C ARG A 74 0.44 -8.31 18.33
N LEU A 75 1.48 -7.51 18.13
CA LEU A 75 2.53 -7.30 19.13
C LEU A 75 1.97 -6.66 20.38
N ARG A 76 1.12 -5.62 20.24
CA ARG A 76 0.47 -4.97 21.39
C ARG A 76 -0.49 -5.87 22.17
N ARG A 77 -1.14 -6.82 21.50
CA ARG A 77 -1.97 -7.83 22.18
C ARG A 77 -1.17 -8.84 23.01
N ARG A 78 0.14 -8.97 22.76
CA ARG A 78 1.04 -9.90 23.45
C ARG A 78 1.87 -9.24 24.55
N SER A 79 1.85 -7.91 24.64
CA SER A 79 2.51 -7.12 25.69
C SER A 79 1.50 -6.75 26.78
#